data_AF-A0A2T3XPZ6-F1
#
_entry.id   AF-A0A2T3XPZ6-F1
#
_cell.length_a   1.000
_cell.length_b   1.000
_cell.length_c   1.000
_cell.angle_alpha   90.00
_cell.angle_beta   90.00
_cell.angle_gamma   90.00
#
_symmetry.space_group_name_H-M   'P 1'
#
loop_
_entity.id
_entity.type
_entity.pdbx_description
1 polymer ?
#
loop_
_entity_poly.entity_id
_entity_poly.type
_entity_poly.pdbx_seq_one_letter_code
_entity_poly.pdbx_strand_id
1 'polypeptide(L)'
;MFSLLNVLDLTIMVTIGAEPKRAKLSLPPPPRLRWSPPGPEVLDDSNRSVPGCIYDLKVVQQLVTEHGVEIMNDAASEAMLGAGRRPLPSPVWRQRDVVALICALQADDYINSQWCLTSSKARIDCDAYATEFSRVRGRWVGAEKIYVKFGFSPFTGSSTALICSLHLAER
;
A
#
# COMPACT_ATOMS: atom_id res chain seq x y z
N MET A 1 -34.63 -15.46 70.91
CA MET A 1 -35.14 -16.83 70.66
C MET A 1 -34.72 -17.23 69.25
N PHE A 2 -34.11 -18.41 69.09
CA PHE A 2 -33.98 -19.26 67.89
C PHE A 2 -34.55 -18.71 66.54
N SER A 3 -33.73 -18.55 65.48
CA SER A 3 -33.43 -19.57 64.42
C SER A 3 -34.36 -19.47 63.19
N LEU A 4 -34.02 -19.87 61.94
CA LEU A 4 -32.83 -20.51 61.31
C LEU A 4 -32.87 -20.25 59.77
N LEU A 5 -31.68 -20.22 59.14
CA LEU A 5 -31.32 -20.73 57.78
C LEU A 5 -31.92 -20.22 56.44
N ASN A 6 -31.07 -20.38 55.40
CA ASN A 6 -31.34 -20.48 53.94
C ASN A 6 -31.88 -19.20 53.26
N VAL A 7 -31.53 -18.74 52.04
CA VAL A 7 -30.98 -19.25 50.76
C VAL A 7 -30.16 -18.09 50.14
N LEU A 8 -29.02 -18.18 49.42
CA LEU A 8 -28.13 -19.24 48.91
C LEU A 8 -26.67 -18.70 48.88
N ASP A 9 -25.71 -19.53 48.46
CA ASP A 9 -24.35 -19.14 48.04
C ASP A 9 -24.32 -19.01 46.49
N LEU A 10 -23.77 -17.91 45.94
CA LEU A 10 -23.58 -17.76 44.49
C LEU A 10 -22.10 -17.58 44.13
N THR A 11 -21.29 -18.57 44.51
CA THR A 11 -19.95 -18.78 43.97
C THR A 11 -19.99 -18.87 42.44
N ILE A 12 -19.53 -17.81 41.75
CA ILE A 12 -19.35 -17.82 40.29
C ILE A 12 -18.12 -18.67 39.97
N MET A 13 -18.34 -19.92 39.57
CA MET A 13 -17.29 -20.79 39.04
C MET A 13 -16.79 -20.26 37.67
N VAL A 14 -15.59 -19.68 37.67
CA VAL A 14 -14.88 -19.31 36.45
C VAL A 14 -14.11 -20.52 35.89
N THR A 15 -14.77 -21.31 35.05
CA THR A 15 -14.15 -22.20 34.05
C THR A 15 -15.14 -22.26 32.90
N ILE A 16 -14.80 -21.85 31.68
CA ILE A 16 -14.21 -22.61 30.56
C ILE A 16 -13.77 -21.52 29.56
N GLY A 17 -12.55 -21.50 29.02
CA GLY A 17 -11.96 -22.58 28.25
C GLY A 17 -12.25 -22.40 26.75
N ALA A 18 -11.88 -21.23 26.21
CA ALA A 18 -11.83 -21.00 24.77
C ALA A 18 -10.73 -19.97 24.47
N GLU A 19 -9.61 -20.42 23.91
CA GLU A 19 -8.75 -19.49 23.17
C GLU A 19 -9.61 -18.88 22.05
N PRO A 20 -9.57 -17.56 21.83
CA PRO A 20 -10.19 -16.99 20.64
C PRO A 20 -9.41 -17.54 19.45
N LYS A 21 -9.99 -18.54 18.77
CA LYS A 21 -9.52 -18.99 17.45
C LYS A 21 -9.37 -17.74 16.61
N ARG A 22 -8.12 -17.33 16.40
CA ARG A 22 -7.77 -16.11 15.67
C ARG A 22 -8.37 -16.26 14.28
N ALA A 23 -9.53 -15.66 14.08
CA ALA A 23 -10.23 -15.74 12.82
C ALA A 23 -9.23 -15.25 11.78
N LYS A 24 -8.88 -16.12 10.82
CA LYS A 24 -8.30 -15.63 9.58
C LYS A 24 -9.41 -14.80 8.96
N LEU A 25 -9.43 -13.50 9.27
CA LEU A 25 -10.02 -12.53 8.36
C LEU A 25 -9.36 -12.83 7.04
N SER A 26 -10.12 -13.41 6.13
CA SER A 26 -9.75 -13.45 4.73
C SER A 26 -9.75 -11.99 4.30
N LEU A 27 -8.58 -11.35 4.42
CA LEU A 27 -8.36 -10.01 3.89
C LEU A 27 -8.80 -10.05 2.42
N PRO A 28 -9.49 -9.01 1.93
CA PRO A 28 -9.92 -8.99 0.54
C PRO A 28 -8.70 -9.21 -0.36
N PRO A 29 -8.85 -9.96 -1.47
CA PRO A 29 -7.76 -10.12 -2.42
C PRO A 29 -7.26 -8.73 -2.87
N PRO A 30 -5.97 -8.59 -3.22
CA PRO A 30 -5.40 -7.31 -3.62
C PRO A 30 -6.22 -6.70 -4.77
N PRO A 31 -6.26 -5.35 -4.90
CA PRO A 31 -7.30 -4.59 -5.61
C PRO A 31 -7.22 -4.65 -7.15
N ARG A 32 -6.91 -5.82 -7.71
CA ARG A 32 -6.66 -6.04 -9.13
C ARG A 32 -7.96 -5.94 -9.93
N LEU A 33 -8.03 -4.97 -10.84
CA LEU A 33 -9.07 -4.86 -11.86
C LEU A 33 -9.02 -6.01 -12.87
N ARG A 34 -7.81 -6.54 -13.12
CA ARG A 34 -7.58 -7.61 -14.09
C ARG A 34 -6.70 -8.69 -13.52
N TRP A 35 -7.06 -9.93 -13.85
CA TRP A 35 -6.11 -11.04 -13.83
C TRP A 35 -5.00 -10.74 -14.82
N SER A 36 -3.76 -10.66 -14.33
CA SER A 36 -2.58 -10.63 -15.18
C SER A 36 -2.27 -12.07 -15.60
N PRO A 37 -2.02 -12.36 -16.89
CA PRO A 37 -1.59 -13.68 -17.30
C PRO A 37 -0.29 -14.08 -16.59
N PRO A 38 0.00 -15.39 -16.45
CA PRO A 38 1.29 -15.84 -15.94
C PRO A 38 2.41 -15.15 -16.72
N GLY A 39 3.41 -14.65 -15.99
CA GLY A 39 4.52 -13.92 -16.59
C GLY A 39 5.31 -14.76 -17.59
N PRO A 40 6.15 -14.12 -18.43
CA PRO A 40 7.15 -14.86 -19.18
C PRO A 40 8.06 -15.63 -18.21
N GLU A 41 8.47 -16.83 -18.60
CA GLU A 41 9.29 -17.73 -17.77
C GLU A 41 10.63 -17.09 -17.35
N VAL A 42 11.16 -16.22 -18.21
CA VAL A 42 12.34 -15.39 -17.95
C VAL A 42 11.89 -13.94 -17.77
N LEU A 43 12.30 -13.31 -16.67
CA LEU A 43 12.00 -11.93 -16.33
C LEU A 43 13.22 -11.05 -16.61
N ASP A 44 13.13 -10.19 -17.62
CA ASP A 44 14.17 -9.23 -18.02
C ASP A 44 13.57 -7.83 -18.30
N ASP A 45 14.39 -6.79 -18.36
CA ASP A 45 13.92 -5.41 -18.51
C ASP A 45 13.11 -5.13 -19.81
N SER A 46 13.30 -5.92 -20.87
CA SER A 46 12.57 -5.76 -22.13
C SER A 46 11.12 -6.26 -22.04
N ASN A 47 10.84 -7.21 -21.14
CA ASN A 47 9.52 -7.83 -21.00
C ASN A 47 8.70 -7.29 -19.79
N ARG A 48 9.10 -6.15 -19.22
CA ARG A 48 8.49 -5.56 -18.01
C ARG A 48 7.08 -5.03 -18.15
N SER A 49 6.63 -4.70 -19.36
CA SER A 49 5.33 -4.08 -19.59
C SER A 49 4.16 -5.01 -19.22
N VAL A 50 3.17 -4.48 -18.51
CA VAL A 50 1.89 -5.14 -18.21
C VAL A 50 0.76 -4.34 -18.90
N PRO A 51 -0.15 -4.97 -19.68
CA PRO A 51 -1.16 -4.20 -20.43
C PRO A 51 -2.25 -3.57 -19.56
N GLY A 52 -2.23 -2.23 -19.47
CA GLY A 52 -3.25 -1.41 -18.81
C GLY A 52 -3.19 -1.47 -17.28
N CYS A 53 -3.94 -0.57 -16.63
CA CYS A 53 -3.95 -0.44 -15.16
C CYS A 53 -4.28 -1.78 -14.50
N ILE A 54 -3.43 -2.19 -13.56
CA ILE A 54 -3.60 -3.45 -12.82
C ILE A 54 -4.64 -3.26 -11.72
N TYR A 55 -4.64 -2.10 -11.05
CA TYR A 55 -5.39 -1.86 -9.81
C TYR A 55 -6.51 -0.83 -9.98
N ASP A 56 -7.61 -1.00 -9.22
CA ASP A 56 -8.65 0.02 -9.15
C ASP A 56 -8.17 1.17 -8.27
N LEU A 57 -7.98 2.35 -8.86
CA LEU A 57 -7.41 3.49 -8.16
C LEU A 57 -8.24 3.90 -6.92
N LYS A 58 -9.58 3.79 -6.94
CA LYS A 58 -10.40 4.11 -5.75
C LYS A 58 -10.18 3.10 -4.63
N VAL A 59 -10.06 1.82 -4.96
CA VAL A 59 -9.77 0.78 -3.97
C VAL A 59 -8.34 0.93 -3.44
N VAL A 60 -7.37 1.27 -4.28
CA VAL A 60 -6.00 1.62 -3.84
C VAL A 60 -6.05 2.79 -2.84
N GLN A 61 -6.76 3.87 -3.17
CA GLN A 61 -6.89 5.05 -2.31
C GLN A 61 -7.53 4.74 -0.95
N GLN A 62 -8.53 3.84 -0.93
CA GLN A 62 -9.07 3.30 0.32
C GLN A 62 -7.99 2.53 1.11
N LEU A 63 -7.34 1.55 0.48
CA LEU A 63 -6.37 0.68 1.16
C LEU A 63 -5.14 1.43 1.70
N VAL A 64 -4.61 2.44 0.99
CA VAL A 64 -3.49 3.25 1.53
C VAL A 64 -3.92 4.17 2.66
N THR A 65 -5.21 4.53 2.74
CA THR A 65 -5.77 5.29 3.86
C THR A 65 -5.92 4.40 5.10
N GLU A 66 -6.37 3.15 4.91
CA GLU A 66 -6.60 2.18 6.01
C GLU A 66 -5.31 1.47 6.49
N HIS A 67 -4.36 1.20 5.59
CA HIS A 67 -3.19 0.33 5.84
C HIS A 67 -1.83 0.98 5.54
N GLY A 68 -1.80 2.23 5.08
CA GLY A 68 -0.58 2.97 4.79
C GLY A 68 0.23 2.43 3.61
N VAL A 69 1.52 2.77 3.59
CA VAL A 69 2.47 2.43 2.54
C VAL A 69 3.83 2.00 3.12
N GLU A 70 4.52 1.12 2.40
CA GLU A 70 5.88 0.67 2.72
C GLU A 70 6.83 1.07 1.57
N ILE A 71 8.03 1.57 1.90
CA ILE A 71 9.01 2.03 0.91
C ILE A 71 9.99 0.89 0.62
N MET A 72 9.93 0.32 -0.59
CA MET A 72 10.65 -0.92 -0.95
C MET A 72 12.02 -0.71 -1.62
N ASN A 73 12.41 0.56 -1.85
CA ASN A 73 13.54 0.90 -2.70
C ASN A 73 14.37 2.02 -2.07
N ASP A 74 15.67 1.80 -1.90
CA ASP A 74 16.61 2.78 -1.34
C ASP A 74 16.57 4.11 -2.09
N ALA A 75 16.45 4.10 -3.42
CA ALA A 75 16.35 5.32 -4.22
C ALA A 75 15.06 6.13 -3.93
N ALA A 76 13.96 5.45 -3.58
CA ALA A 76 12.73 6.11 -3.15
C ALA A 76 12.86 6.66 -1.72
N SER A 77 13.57 5.95 -0.84
CA SER A 77 13.91 6.40 0.51
C SER A 77 14.81 7.64 0.49
N GLU A 78 15.89 7.62 -0.30
CA GLU A 78 16.77 8.77 -0.55
C GLU A 78 15.98 9.97 -1.10
N ALA A 79 15.11 9.75 -2.09
CA ALA A 79 14.30 10.82 -2.66
C ALA A 79 13.37 11.47 -1.62
N MET A 80 12.81 10.69 -0.70
CA MET A 80 12.02 11.23 0.43
C MET A 80 12.86 12.03 1.42
N LEU A 81 14.13 11.66 1.63
CA LEU A 81 15.08 12.40 2.47
C LEU A 81 15.63 13.67 1.80
N GLY A 82 15.25 13.96 0.55
CA GLY A 82 15.80 15.08 -0.23
C GLY A 82 17.19 14.79 -0.81
N ALA A 83 17.56 13.51 -0.93
CA ALA A 83 18.82 13.01 -1.47
C ALA A 83 18.62 12.26 -2.80
N GLY A 84 19.71 11.67 -3.31
CA GLY A 84 19.72 10.92 -4.57
C GLY A 84 19.66 11.81 -5.81
N ARG A 85 19.45 11.20 -6.99
CA ARG A 85 19.49 11.91 -8.29
C ARG A 85 18.25 12.73 -8.61
N ARG A 86 17.10 12.45 -7.97
CA ARG A 86 15.79 13.05 -8.24
C ARG A 86 15.03 13.28 -6.92
N PRO A 87 15.56 14.09 -6.00
CA PRO A 87 14.97 14.30 -4.69
C PRO A 87 13.56 14.87 -4.78
N LEU A 88 12.71 14.55 -3.82
CA LEU A 88 11.39 15.18 -3.72
C LEU A 88 11.50 16.61 -3.16
N PRO A 89 10.52 17.50 -3.43
CA PRO A 89 10.55 18.88 -2.95
C PRO A 89 10.60 18.98 -1.42
N SER A 90 11.59 19.71 -0.91
CA SER A 90 11.84 20.02 0.51
C SER A 90 10.58 20.56 1.23
N PRO A 91 10.41 20.33 2.55
CA PRO A 91 11.23 19.52 3.48
C PRO A 91 11.17 18.00 3.24
N VAL A 92 11.85 17.21 4.07
CA VAL A 92 11.78 15.73 4.07
C VAL A 92 10.34 15.21 4.02
N TRP A 93 10.11 14.18 3.21
CA TRP A 93 8.80 13.52 3.05
C TRP A 93 8.61 12.37 4.05
N ARG A 94 7.36 12.15 4.44
CA ARG A 94 6.93 11.04 5.33
C ARG A 94 5.94 10.13 4.62
N GLN A 95 5.73 8.90 5.11
CA GLN A 95 4.75 7.96 4.55
C GLN A 95 3.35 8.57 4.37
N ARG A 96 2.88 9.38 5.34
CA ARG A 96 1.60 10.12 5.24
C ARG A 96 1.52 11.07 4.03
N ASP A 97 2.66 11.64 3.62
CA ASP A 97 2.74 12.56 2.49
C ASP A 97 2.61 11.77 1.17
N VAL A 98 3.13 10.53 1.14
CA VAL A 98 2.99 9.58 0.02
C VAL A 98 1.56 9.02 -0.05
N VAL A 99 0.92 8.73 1.10
CA VAL A 99 -0.51 8.41 1.16
C VAL A 99 -1.35 9.57 0.58
N ALA A 100 -1.09 10.80 1.01
CA ALA A 100 -1.78 11.98 0.50
C ALA A 100 -1.58 12.19 -1.02
N LEU A 101 -0.38 11.90 -1.54
CA LEU A 101 -0.10 11.89 -2.98
C LEU A 101 -0.95 10.85 -3.71
N ILE A 102 -1.00 9.59 -3.24
CA ILE A 102 -1.79 8.52 -3.86
C ILE A 102 -3.29 8.84 -3.82
N CYS A 103 -3.78 9.40 -2.70
CA CYS A 103 -5.17 9.88 -2.55
C CYS A 103 -5.52 11.08 -3.45
N ALA A 104 -4.53 11.77 -4.02
CA ALA A 104 -4.73 12.89 -4.95
C ALA A 104 -4.62 12.49 -6.44
N LEU A 105 -4.27 11.23 -6.72
CA LEU A 105 -4.21 10.69 -8.08
C LEU A 105 -5.60 10.60 -8.71
N GLN A 106 -5.62 10.74 -10.03
CA GLN A 106 -6.75 10.54 -10.92
C GLN A 106 -6.35 9.59 -12.05
N ALA A 107 -7.33 9.08 -12.80
CA ALA A 107 -7.08 8.09 -13.84
C ALA A 107 -6.27 8.63 -15.05
N ASP A 108 -6.23 9.95 -15.23
CA ASP A 108 -5.45 10.64 -16.26
C ASP A 108 -3.95 10.76 -15.92
N ASP A 109 -3.56 10.62 -14.65
CA ASP A 109 -2.15 10.63 -14.23
C ASP A 109 -1.43 9.30 -14.55
N TYR A 110 -2.17 8.28 -15.00
CA TYR A 110 -1.63 6.95 -15.29
C TYR A 110 -0.62 6.98 -16.43
N ILE A 111 0.57 6.41 -16.18
CA ILE A 111 1.68 6.37 -17.15
C ILE A 111 1.77 5.00 -17.79
N ASN A 112 1.96 3.95 -16.99
CA ASN A 112 2.05 2.57 -17.44
C ASN A 112 1.94 1.59 -16.26
N SER A 113 1.86 0.31 -16.59
CA SER A 113 1.96 -0.79 -15.64
C SER A 113 3.17 -1.64 -16.00
N GLN A 114 3.93 -2.04 -14.98
CA GLN A 114 5.16 -2.81 -15.14
C GLN A 114 5.33 -3.80 -14.00
N TRP A 115 5.90 -4.98 -14.27
CA TRP A 115 6.40 -5.81 -13.19
C TRP A 115 7.75 -5.32 -12.66
N CYS A 116 7.96 -5.53 -11.36
CA CYS A 116 9.20 -5.27 -10.64
C CYS A 116 9.61 -6.52 -9.86
N LEU A 117 10.92 -6.73 -9.69
CA LEU A 117 11.46 -7.73 -8.78
C LEU A 117 11.84 -7.05 -7.47
N THR A 118 11.47 -7.67 -6.34
CA THR A 118 12.05 -7.36 -5.04
C THR A 118 13.50 -7.86 -4.95
N SER A 119 14.22 -7.44 -3.92
CA SER A 119 15.51 -8.03 -3.52
C SER A 119 15.40 -9.55 -3.29
N SER A 120 14.26 -10.04 -2.82
CA SER A 120 13.94 -11.47 -2.67
C SER A 120 13.52 -12.18 -3.98
N LYS A 121 13.69 -11.55 -5.15
CA LYS A 121 13.28 -12.04 -6.48
C LYS A 121 11.78 -12.33 -6.61
N ALA A 122 10.94 -11.79 -5.73
CA ALA A 122 9.50 -11.88 -5.84
C ALA A 122 9.01 -10.88 -6.90
N ARG A 123 8.18 -11.35 -7.84
CA ARG A 123 7.52 -10.47 -8.81
C ARG A 123 6.38 -9.71 -8.12
N ILE A 124 6.39 -8.39 -8.25
CA ILE A 124 5.28 -7.49 -7.93
C ILE A 124 4.87 -6.82 -9.23
N ASP A 125 3.59 -6.87 -9.58
CA ASP A 125 3.06 -6.04 -10.66
C ASP A 125 2.75 -4.65 -10.09
N CYS A 126 3.14 -3.59 -10.79
CA CYS A 126 3.02 -2.21 -10.31
C CYS A 126 2.31 -1.32 -11.33
N ASP A 127 1.48 -0.40 -10.84
CA ASP A 127 1.02 0.74 -11.63
C ASP A 127 1.90 1.97 -11.35
N ALA A 128 2.12 2.79 -12.38
CA ALA A 128 2.89 4.01 -12.30
C ALA A 128 2.03 5.23 -12.69
N TYR A 129 2.14 6.29 -11.91
CA TYR A 129 1.41 7.54 -12.09
C TYR A 129 2.36 8.74 -11.95
N ALA A 130 2.03 9.87 -12.59
CA ALA A 130 2.74 11.13 -12.38
C ALA A 130 1.81 12.36 -12.40
N THR A 131 1.68 13.05 -11.27
CA THR A 131 0.76 14.18 -11.09
C THR A 131 1.44 15.41 -10.48
N GLU A 132 0.86 16.60 -10.67
CA GLU A 132 1.31 17.85 -10.04
C GLU A 132 0.76 17.96 -8.62
N PHE A 133 1.64 17.89 -7.62
CA PHE A 133 1.21 17.74 -6.22
C PHE A 133 1.97 18.65 -5.23
N SER A 134 1.20 19.26 -4.34
CA SER A 134 1.68 20.01 -3.19
C SER A 134 1.20 19.36 -1.90
N ARG A 135 2.12 19.10 -0.95
CA ARG A 135 1.75 18.59 0.39
C ARG A 135 0.84 19.52 1.20
N VAL A 136 0.71 20.79 0.81
CA VAL A 136 -0.16 21.77 1.48
C VAL A 136 -1.52 21.88 0.79
N ARG A 137 -1.59 21.68 -0.53
CA ARG A 137 -2.81 21.90 -1.34
C ARG A 137 -3.40 20.65 -1.99
N GLY A 138 -2.73 19.50 -1.91
CA GLY A 138 -3.05 18.32 -2.71
C GLY A 138 -2.64 18.51 -4.18
N ARG A 139 -3.43 17.93 -5.11
CA ARG A 139 -3.30 18.16 -6.55
C ARG A 139 -3.44 19.65 -6.86
N TRP A 140 -2.44 20.27 -7.49
CA TRP A 140 -2.45 21.71 -7.75
C TRP A 140 -1.68 22.04 -9.03
N VAL A 141 -2.32 22.77 -9.95
CA VAL A 141 -1.71 23.13 -11.25
C VAL A 141 -0.50 24.04 -11.07
N GLY A 142 0.63 23.67 -11.66
CA GLY A 142 1.92 24.34 -11.49
C GLY A 142 2.64 23.99 -10.18
N ALA A 143 2.22 22.96 -9.47
CA ALA A 143 3.06 22.30 -8.47
C ALA A 143 4.11 21.42 -9.16
N GLU A 144 5.10 20.97 -8.41
CA GLU A 144 6.10 20.01 -8.92
C GLU A 144 5.41 18.69 -9.31
N LYS A 145 5.77 18.14 -10.48
CA LYS A 145 5.22 16.88 -10.98
C LYS A 145 5.97 15.71 -10.34
N ILE A 146 5.26 14.85 -9.62
CA ILE A 146 5.83 13.76 -8.82
C ILE A 146 5.40 12.43 -9.43
N TYR A 147 6.39 11.58 -9.72
CA TYR A 147 6.21 10.21 -10.18
C TYR A 147 6.15 9.26 -8.98
N VAL A 148 5.16 8.37 -8.97
CA VAL A 148 5.04 7.28 -8.00
C VAL A 148 4.71 5.97 -8.72
N LYS A 149 5.40 4.88 -8.34
CA LYS A 149 5.11 3.53 -8.81
C LYS A 149 4.90 2.61 -7.61
N PHE A 150 3.75 1.97 -7.54
CA PHE A 150 3.34 1.13 -6.41
C PHE A 150 2.73 -0.19 -6.88
N GLY A 151 2.76 -1.21 -6.01
CA GLY A 151 2.07 -2.48 -6.20
C GLY A 151 1.69 -3.11 -4.86
N PHE A 152 1.15 -4.33 -4.90
CA PHE A 152 0.75 -5.09 -3.71
C PHE A 152 1.37 -6.48 -3.75
N SER A 153 1.86 -6.97 -2.60
CA SER A 153 2.43 -8.30 -2.50
C SER A 153 1.35 -9.38 -2.66
N PRO A 154 1.45 -10.29 -3.64
CA PRO A 154 0.52 -11.40 -3.77
C PRO A 154 0.79 -12.52 -2.74
N PHE A 155 1.91 -12.46 -2.00
CA PHE A 155 2.39 -13.56 -1.15
C PHE A 155 2.10 -13.37 0.33
N THR A 156 2.06 -12.12 0.82
CA THR A 156 1.90 -11.84 2.26
C THR A 156 0.44 -11.67 2.68
N GLY A 157 -0.47 -11.55 1.71
CA GLY A 157 -1.87 -11.17 1.96
C GLY A 157 -2.02 -9.76 2.57
N SER A 158 -0.96 -8.93 2.50
CA SER A 158 -0.98 -7.58 3.06
C SER A 158 -1.70 -6.60 2.14
N SER A 159 -2.56 -5.78 2.73
CA SER A 159 -3.22 -4.65 2.09
C SER A 159 -2.37 -3.38 2.04
N THR A 160 -1.16 -3.37 2.63
CA THR A 160 -0.23 -2.23 2.55
C THR A 160 0.34 -2.10 1.14
N ALA A 161 0.27 -0.91 0.56
CA ALA A 161 0.84 -0.66 -0.76
C ALA A 161 2.37 -0.53 -0.69
N LEU A 162 3.06 -1.17 -1.63
CA LEU A 162 4.50 -1.23 -1.73
C LEU A 162 5.00 -0.22 -2.75
N ILE A 163 5.74 0.81 -2.30
CA ILE A 163 6.28 1.88 -3.14
C ILE A 163 7.61 1.42 -3.75
N CYS A 164 7.59 1.11 -5.05
CA CYS A 164 8.74 0.60 -5.79
C CYS A 164 9.56 1.71 -6.46
N SER A 165 8.98 2.89 -6.67
CA SER A 165 9.70 4.11 -7.08
C SER A 165 8.91 5.35 -6.66
N LEU A 166 9.63 6.41 -6.28
CA LEU A 166 9.07 7.71 -5.92
C LEU A 166 10.14 8.78 -6.15
N HIS A 167 9.85 9.78 -6.99
CA HIS A 167 10.78 10.88 -7.30
C HIS A 167 10.08 12.00 -8.09
N LEU A 168 10.77 13.13 -8.32
CA LEU A 168 10.31 14.09 -9.33
C LEU A 168 10.24 13.46 -10.73
N ALA A 169 9.15 13.74 -11.45
CA ALA A 169 9.01 13.36 -12.84
C ALA A 169 9.92 14.22 -13.73
N GLU A 170 10.36 13.66 -14.86
CA GLU A 170 10.96 14.47 -15.93
C GLU A 170 9.87 15.40 -16.53
N ARG A 171 10.27 16.61 -16.94
CA ARG A 171 9.39 17.61 -17.56
C ARG A 171 9.23 17.35 -19.06
#